data_AF-A0A261PYN0-F1
#
_entry.id   AF-A0A261PYN0-F1
#
_cell.length_a   1.000
_cell.length_b   1.000
_cell.length_c   1.000
_cell.angle_alpha   90.00
_cell.angle_beta   90.00
_cell.angle_gamma   90.00
#
_symmetry.space_group_name_H-M   'P 1'
#
loop_
_entity.id
_entity.type
_entity.pdbx_description
1 polymer ?
#
loop_
_entity_poly.entity_id
_entity_poly.type
_entity_poly.pdbx_seq_one_letter_code
_entity_poly.pdbx_strand_id
1 'polypeptide(L)'
;MEKPISRPMHGLADYAYVPLVALAPKLADFEKEKAAVTLCGLLSSGALVYSLGTKAEWGVLRLLPFKKHLAIDFSAGLLALAAPWLFGFAKHKKARNTFLAMGVISLLASSLTRPEEMDE
;
A
#
# COMPACT_ATOMS: atom_id res chain seq x y z
N MET A 1 -4.99 7.67 22.26
CA MET A 1 -6.09 8.10 21.36
C MET A 1 -6.60 6.87 20.65
N GLU A 2 -7.90 6.65 20.62
CA GLU A 2 -8.48 5.61 19.77
C GLU A 2 -8.23 5.97 18.31
N LYS A 3 -7.80 4.99 17.53
CA LYS A 3 -7.49 5.17 16.12
C LYS A 3 -8.79 5.17 15.31
N PRO A 4 -9.00 6.09 14.36
CA PRO A 4 -10.31 6.30 13.73
C PRO A 4 -10.70 5.22 12.73
N ILE A 5 -9.74 4.55 12.07
CA ILE A 5 -10.02 3.57 11.02
C ILE A 5 -10.21 2.19 11.65
N SER A 6 -11.37 1.56 11.38
CA SER A 6 -11.62 0.17 11.78
C SER A 6 -10.93 -0.81 10.83
N ARG A 7 -10.71 -2.05 11.27
CA ARG A 7 -10.14 -3.10 10.43
C ARG A 7 -10.93 -3.31 9.12
N PRO A 8 -12.28 -3.47 9.12
CA PRO A 8 -13.04 -3.57 7.86
C PRO A 8 -12.88 -2.37 6.92
N MET A 9 -12.81 -1.15 7.46
CA MET A 9 -12.57 0.05 6.65
C MET A 9 -11.18 0.05 6.02
N HIS A 10 -10.15 -0.42 6.74
CA HIS A 10 -8.81 -0.60 6.19
C HIS A 10 -8.82 -1.65 5.07
N GLY A 11 -9.52 -2.78 5.25
CA GLY A 11 -9.65 -3.79 4.20
C GLY A 11 -10.31 -3.27 2.92
N LEU A 12 -11.32 -2.40 3.05
CA LEU A 12 -11.87 -1.70 1.89
C LEU A 12 -10.82 -0.80 1.21
N ALA A 13 -10.01 -0.11 2.00
CA ALA A 13 -8.93 0.73 1.48
C ALA A 13 -7.87 -0.11 0.76
N ASP A 14 -7.48 -1.28 1.27
CA ASP A 14 -6.55 -2.21 0.62
C ASP A 14 -7.05 -2.62 -0.77
N TYR A 15 -8.31 -3.07 -0.86
CA TYR A 15 -8.89 -3.51 -2.14
C TYR A 15 -9.09 -2.37 -3.14
N ALA A 16 -9.24 -1.13 -2.68
CA ALA A 16 -9.21 0.03 -3.57
C ALA A 16 -7.76 0.37 -3.98
N TYR A 17 -6.81 0.28 -3.06
CA TYR A 17 -5.41 0.64 -3.27
C TYR A 17 -4.74 -0.27 -4.30
N VAL A 18 -4.94 -1.58 -4.22
CA VAL A 18 -4.33 -2.58 -5.13
C VAL A 18 -4.54 -2.24 -6.62
N PRO A 19 -5.77 -2.13 -7.14
CA PRO A 19 -6.00 -1.81 -8.54
C PRO A 19 -5.59 -0.38 -8.91
N LEU A 20 -5.75 0.59 -8.00
CA LEU A 20 -5.32 1.96 -8.24
C LEU A 20 -3.82 2.05 -8.44
N VAL A 21 -3.03 1.34 -7.63
CA VAL A 21 -1.57 1.28 -7.77
C VAL A 21 -1.16 0.51 -9.02
N ALA A 22 -1.83 -0.60 -9.34
CA ALA A 22 -1.56 -1.34 -10.58
C ALA A 22 -1.79 -0.46 -11.83
N LEU A 23 -2.84 0.35 -11.82
CA LEU A 23 -3.22 1.22 -12.93
C LEU A 23 -2.54 2.59 -12.89
N ALA A 24 -1.85 2.94 -11.80
CA ALA A 24 -1.25 4.25 -11.60
C ALA A 24 -0.35 4.70 -12.77
N PRO A 25 0.52 3.85 -13.36
CA PRO A 25 1.33 4.26 -14.50
C PRO A 25 0.52 4.77 -15.68
N LYS A 26 -0.62 4.11 -15.95
CA LYS A 26 -1.54 4.50 -17.03
C LYS A 26 -2.37 5.73 -16.66
N LEU A 27 -2.94 5.74 -15.45
CA LEU A 27 -3.81 6.83 -14.99
C LEU A 27 -3.08 8.17 -14.86
N ALA A 28 -1.80 8.13 -14.46
CA ALA A 28 -0.98 9.32 -14.28
C ALA A 28 0.10 9.48 -15.37
N ASP A 29 0.00 8.75 -16.50
CA ASP A 29 0.81 8.94 -17.70
C ASP A 29 2.33 8.92 -17.41
N PHE A 30 2.80 7.82 -16.81
CA PHE A 30 4.22 7.52 -16.61
C PHE A 30 4.60 6.09 -17.02
N GLU A 31 3.84 5.46 -17.91
CA GLU A 31 4.08 4.08 -18.41
C GLU A 31 5.48 3.85 -19.01
N LYS A 32 6.15 4.93 -19.44
CA LYS A 32 7.51 4.87 -20.01
C LYS A 32 8.61 4.85 -18.94
N GLU A 33 8.29 5.17 -17.69
CA GLU A 33 9.24 5.14 -16.56
C GLU A 33 9.30 3.73 -15.96
N LYS A 34 10.17 2.89 -16.54
CA LYS A 34 10.24 1.45 -16.24
C LYS A 34 10.44 1.15 -14.75
N ALA A 35 11.24 1.94 -14.05
CA ALA A 35 11.50 1.74 -12.62
C ALA A 35 10.21 1.94 -11.80
N ALA A 36 9.50 3.04 -12.03
CA ALA A 36 8.23 3.35 -11.37
C ALA A 36 7.14 2.33 -11.72
N VAL A 37 7.04 1.92 -12.99
CA VAL A 37 6.08 0.89 -13.45
C VAL A 37 6.32 -0.44 -12.73
N THR A 38 7.58 -0.87 -12.66
CA THR A 38 7.96 -2.13 -11.98
C THR A 38 7.60 -2.06 -10.49
N LEU A 39 7.90 -0.95 -9.84
CA LEU A 39 7.57 -0.75 -8.43
C LEU A 39 6.06 -0.70 -8.17
N CYS A 40 5.26 -0.08 -9.05
CA CYS A 40 3.80 -0.14 -8.97
C CYS A 40 3.31 -1.60 -9.02
N GLY A 41 3.84 -2.40 -9.93
CA GLY A 41 3.53 -3.84 -10.02
C GLY A 41 3.89 -4.60 -8.74
N LEU A 42 5.10 -4.39 -8.21
CA LEU A 42 5.57 -5.05 -6.98
C LEU A 42 4.76 -4.64 -5.74
N LEU A 43 4.48 -3.34 -5.57
CA LEU A 43 3.70 -2.84 -4.45
C LEU A 43 2.25 -3.32 -4.52
N SER A 44 1.62 -3.28 -5.69
CA SER A 44 0.24 -3.74 -5.88
C SER A 44 0.09 -5.24 -5.66
N SER A 45 0.93 -6.05 -6.31
CA SER A 45 0.89 -7.51 -6.15
C SER A 45 1.30 -7.95 -4.74
N GLY A 46 2.32 -7.33 -4.16
CA GLY A 46 2.72 -7.55 -2.78
C GLY A 46 1.58 -7.26 -1.80
N ALA A 47 0.96 -6.08 -1.92
CA ALA A 47 -0.23 -5.68 -1.15
C ALA A 47 -1.32 -6.73 -1.21
N LEU A 48 -1.73 -7.12 -2.43
CA LEU A 48 -2.76 -8.13 -2.60
C LEU A 48 -2.39 -9.45 -1.92
N VAL A 49 -1.17 -9.94 -2.11
CA VAL A 49 -0.72 -11.22 -1.56
C VAL A 49 -0.75 -11.22 -0.04
N TYR A 50 -0.18 -10.21 0.62
CA TYR A 50 -0.18 -10.19 2.09
C TYR A 50 -1.57 -9.86 2.66
N SER A 51 -2.39 -9.03 2.00
CA SER A 51 -3.79 -8.77 2.41
C SER A 51 -4.64 -10.04 2.37
N LEU A 52 -4.51 -10.87 1.32
CA LEU A 52 -5.19 -12.17 1.25
C LEU A 52 -4.65 -13.17 2.28
N GLY A 53 -3.39 -13.01 2.70
CA GLY A 53 -2.75 -13.80 3.75
C GLY A 53 -3.12 -13.37 5.17
N THR A 54 -3.79 -12.24 5.37
CA THR A 54 -4.00 -11.63 6.69
C THR A 54 -5.12 -12.28 7.50
N LYS A 55 -4.96 -12.31 8.83
CA LYS A 55 -6.00 -12.65 9.80
C LYS A 55 -7.02 -11.51 9.93
N ALA A 56 -7.85 -11.34 8.90
CA ALA A 56 -8.93 -10.36 8.83
C ALA A 56 -10.14 -10.95 8.10
N GLU A 57 -11.26 -10.21 8.07
CA GLU A 57 -12.55 -10.64 7.52
C GLU A 57 -12.45 -11.02 6.04
N TRP A 58 -11.57 -10.36 5.29
CA TRP A 58 -11.33 -10.60 3.87
C TRP A 58 -10.13 -11.51 3.58
N GLY A 59 -9.41 -11.94 4.61
CA GLY A 59 -8.27 -12.84 4.47
C GLY A 59 -8.72 -14.24 4.09
N VAL A 60 -8.09 -14.79 3.05
CA VAL A 60 -8.35 -16.14 2.53
C VAL A 60 -7.53 -17.17 3.31
N LEU A 61 -6.23 -16.93 3.51
CA LEU A 61 -5.33 -17.89 4.14
C LEU A 61 -5.17 -17.68 5.66
N ARG A 62 -5.40 -16.45 6.15
CA ARG A 62 -5.37 -16.09 7.58
C ARG A 62 -4.09 -16.52 8.33
N LEU A 63 -2.94 -16.36 7.70
CA LEU A 63 -1.62 -16.71 8.23
C LEU A 63 -0.91 -15.54 8.91
N LEU A 64 -1.16 -14.31 8.45
CA LEU A 64 -0.45 -13.11 8.86
C LEU A 64 -1.26 -12.30 9.89
N PRO A 65 -0.80 -12.14 11.14
CA PRO A 65 -1.45 -11.26 12.12
C PRO A 65 -1.67 -9.85 11.56
N PHE A 66 -2.82 -9.24 11.86
CA PHE A 66 -3.20 -7.94 11.33
C PHE A 66 -2.23 -6.83 11.77
N LYS A 67 -1.66 -6.91 12.98
CA LYS A 67 -0.58 -6.00 13.39
C LYS A 67 0.63 -6.03 12.47
N LYS A 68 1.01 -7.22 11.98
CA LYS A 68 2.13 -7.37 11.04
C LYS A 68 1.77 -6.87 9.65
N HIS A 69 0.52 -7.08 9.21
CA HIS A 69 0.00 -6.46 8.00
C HIS A 69 0.15 -4.94 8.04
N LEU A 70 -0.32 -4.28 9.10
CA LEU A 70 -0.18 -2.82 9.25
C LEU A 70 1.28 -2.36 9.28
N ALA A 71 2.18 -3.17 9.85
CA ALA A 71 3.61 -2.87 9.83
C ALA A 71 4.22 -2.97 8.42
N ILE A 72 3.75 -3.92 7.61
CA ILE A 72 4.14 -4.05 6.19
C ILE A 72 3.63 -2.84 5.40
N ASP A 73 2.36 -2.45 5.56
CA ASP A 73 1.79 -1.25 4.93
C ASP A 73 2.57 0.01 5.26
N PHE A 74 2.93 0.18 6.53
CA PHE A 74 3.72 1.31 6.99
C PHE A 74 5.10 1.32 6.32
N SER A 75 5.77 0.17 6.29
CA SER A 75 7.09 0.02 5.67
C SER A 75 7.05 0.24 4.15
N ALA A 76 6.02 -0.29 3.48
CA ALA A 76 5.77 -0.09 2.06
C ALA A 76 5.47 1.40 1.76
N GLY A 77 4.77 2.09 2.65
CA GLY A 77 4.54 3.52 2.57
C GLY A 77 5.83 4.33 2.64
N LEU A 78 6.71 4.02 3.59
CA LEU A 78 8.06 4.63 3.66
C LEU A 78 8.88 4.35 2.40
N LEU A 79 8.86 3.11 1.91
CA LEU A 79 9.54 2.74 0.67
C LEU A 79 8.99 3.55 -0.51
N ALA A 80 7.67 3.66 -0.64
CA ALA A 80 7.03 4.43 -1.71
C ALA A 80 7.42 5.92 -1.64
N LEU A 81 7.49 6.51 -0.43
CA LEU A 81 8.00 7.87 -0.26
C LEU A 81 9.45 8.01 -0.71
N ALA A 82 10.33 7.08 -0.34
CA ALA A 82 11.74 7.15 -0.69
C ALA A 82 12.04 6.75 -2.15
N ALA A 83 11.15 5.98 -2.78
CA ALA A 83 11.37 5.33 -4.06
C ALA A 83 11.82 6.26 -5.19
N PRO A 84 11.26 7.48 -5.38
CA PRO A 84 11.70 8.34 -6.47
C PRO A 84 13.20 8.63 -6.45
N TRP A 85 13.77 8.76 -5.25
CA TRP A 85 15.20 9.01 -5.07
C TRP A 85 16.02 7.72 -5.13
N LEU A 86 15.56 6.66 -4.45
CA LEU A 86 16.27 5.38 -4.41
C LEU A 86 16.40 4.71 -5.78
N PHE A 87 15.40 4.88 -6.65
CA PHE A 87 15.34 4.23 -7.96
C PHE A 87 15.47 5.22 -9.13
N GLY A 88 15.88 6.47 -8.86
CA GLY A 88 16.34 7.41 -9.89
C GLY A 88 15.27 8.13 -10.71
N PHE A 89 13.98 8.01 -10.38
CA PHE A 89 12.90 8.69 -11.11
C PHE A 89 12.41 9.99 -10.45
N ALA A 90 13.15 10.55 -9.49
CA ALA A 90 12.79 11.79 -8.77
C ALA A 90 12.59 13.02 -9.68
N LYS A 91 13.23 13.05 -10.86
CA LYS A 91 13.06 14.13 -11.85
C LYS A 91 11.77 13.98 -12.67
N HIS A 92 11.15 12.81 -12.68
CA HIS A 92 9.89 12.55 -13.38
C HIS A 92 8.69 12.97 -12.52
N LYS A 93 8.22 14.21 -12.67
CA LYS A 93 7.21 14.85 -11.79
C LYS A 93 5.97 13.99 -11.52
N LYS A 94 5.37 13.37 -12.56
CA LYS A 94 4.14 12.57 -12.41
C LYS A 94 4.38 11.34 -11.55
N ALA A 95 5.28 10.44 -11.98
CA ALA A 95 5.74 9.28 -11.21
C ALA A 95 6.13 9.62 -9.77
N ARG A 96 6.99 10.64 -9.56
CA ARG A 96 7.39 11.07 -8.20
C ARG A 96 6.17 11.44 -7.35
N ASN A 97 5.30 12.31 -7.84
CA ASN A 97 4.15 12.77 -7.06
C ASN A 97 3.16 11.65 -6.79
N THR A 98 2.98 10.71 -7.73
CA THR A 98 2.17 9.50 -7.52
C THR A 98 2.71 8.65 -6.37
N PHE A 99 4.01 8.37 -6.36
CA PHE A 99 4.65 7.59 -5.30
C PHE A 99 4.61 8.30 -3.94
N LEU A 100 4.77 9.62 -3.93
CA LEU A 100 4.60 10.41 -2.71
C LEU A 100 3.16 10.32 -2.17
N ALA A 101 2.15 10.45 -3.03
CA ALA A 101 0.76 10.31 -2.63
C ALA A 101 0.45 8.90 -2.10
N MET A 102 0.89 7.85 -2.81
CA MET A 102 0.77 6.46 -2.37
C MET A 102 1.41 6.24 -1.01
N GLY A 103 2.63 6.73 -0.82
CA GLY A 103 3.36 6.60 0.45
C GLY A 103 2.66 7.30 1.60
N VAL A 104 2.19 8.54 1.40
CA VAL A 104 1.41 9.26 2.42
C VAL A 104 0.12 8.52 2.77
N ILE A 105 -0.65 8.07 1.76
CA ILE A 105 -1.91 7.34 1.98
C ILE A 105 -1.64 6.05 2.78
N SER A 106 -0.64 5.26 2.40
CA SER A 106 -0.28 4.00 3.08
C SER A 106 0.15 4.24 4.53
N LEU A 107 0.94 5.28 4.78
CA LEU A 107 1.36 5.66 6.13
C LEU A 107 0.19 6.13 6.99
N LEU A 108 -0.69 6.95 6.44
CA LEU A 108 -1.87 7.43 7.15
C LEU A 108 -2.82 6.28 7.46
N ALA A 109 -3.14 5.43 6.48
CA ALA A 109 -4.00 4.27 6.67
C ALA A 109 -3.45 3.36 7.77
N SER A 110 -2.21 2.89 7.64
CA SER A 110 -1.57 2.01 8.64
C SER A 110 -1.45 2.64 10.03
N SER A 111 -1.14 3.93 10.12
CA SER A 111 -0.97 4.63 11.41
C SER A 111 -2.30 4.89 12.11
N LEU A 112 -3.36 5.17 11.35
CA LEU A 112 -4.69 5.53 11.84
C LEU A 112 -5.65 4.34 11.92
N THR A 113 -5.22 3.13 11.56
CA THR A 113 -5.98 1.89 11.70
C THR A 113 -5.77 1.24 13.06
N ARG A 114 -6.89 0.86 13.70
CA ARG A 114 -6.93 0.09 14.94
C ARG A 114 -6.20 -1.25 14.74
N PRO A 115 -5.18 -1.57 15.55
CA PRO A 115 -4.36 -2.77 15.38
C PRO A 115 -5.00 -4.01 16.03
N GLU A 116 -6.32 -4.05 16.12
CA GLU A 116 -7.09 -5.12 16.76
C GLU A 116 -7.06 -6.37 15.88
N GLU A 117 -6.64 -7.48 16.46
CA GLU A 117 -6.63 -8.77 15.78
C GLU A 117 -8.07 -9.31 15.64
N MET A 118 -8.29 -10.18 14.66
CA MET A 118 -9.57 -10.88 14.57
C MET A 118 -9.53 -12.00 15.58
N ASP A 119 -10.47 -12.01 16.52
CA ASP A 119 -10.65 -13.17 17.40
C ASP A 119 -10.94 -14.41 16.53
N GLU A 120 -10.37 -15.55 16.92
CA GLU A 120 -10.49 -16.80 16.15
C GLU A 120 -11.94 -17.30 16.07
#